data_AF-A0A2K0TSW8-F1
#
_entry.id   AF-A0A2K0TSW8-F1
#
_cell.length_a   1.000
_cell.length_b   1.000
_cell.length_c   1.000
_cell.angle_alpha   90.00
_cell.angle_beta   90.00
_cell.angle_gamma   90.00
#
_symmetry.space_group_name_H-M   'P 1'
#
loop_
_entity.id
_entity.type
_entity.pdbx_description
1 polymer ?
#
loop_
_entity_poly.entity_id
_entity_poly.type
_entity_poly.pdbx_seq_one_letter_code
_entity_poly.pdbx_strand_id
1 'polypeptide(L)'
;MAHPNRPSLMSRLFPPEDRPAGRLSSTEDPSSSTLFSAEKAPFGSSSSASFQDESIRRNNLYQACFASFSNTAAQDRLQQDRAVEGDILTPLKKAFAEEAVELHTSTRNKLLEAQQDINSKIFDFETLTSSITSAVDDIYANLSYPTSASLCSSDNFPSATVATHLASAKAQLEEAKKQLCDLQDEWEDNVRLERGLRKELASAEKAPWNADHPRMIELKERIKQLVLDNTQALDEIEDTYKEEVQAERMKIMQAMLD
;
A
#
# COMPACT_ATOMS: atom_id res chain seq x y z
N MET A 1 -32.50 7.68 43.67
CA MET A 1 -32.92 7.58 42.25
C MET A 1 -31.83 8.22 41.41
N ALA A 2 -31.04 7.42 40.70
CA ALA A 2 -29.91 7.88 39.89
C ALA A 2 -30.15 7.44 38.44
N HIS A 3 -30.15 8.39 37.51
CA HIS A 3 -30.27 8.13 36.08
C HIS A 3 -28.93 7.65 35.51
N PRO A 4 -28.90 6.62 34.64
CA PRO A 4 -27.68 6.28 33.92
C PRO A 4 -27.47 7.26 32.75
N ASN A 5 -26.29 7.88 32.75
CA ASN A 5 -25.80 8.75 31.68
C ASN A 5 -25.61 7.94 30.39
N ARG A 6 -26.35 8.27 29.33
CA ARG A 6 -26.10 7.71 27.99
C ARG A 6 -24.97 8.50 27.32
N PRO A 7 -23.92 7.83 26.79
CA PRO A 7 -22.86 8.51 26.06
C PRO A 7 -23.37 9.08 24.73
N SER A 8 -22.85 10.26 24.39
CA SER A 8 -23.16 11.01 23.16
C SER A 8 -22.81 10.22 21.90
N LEU A 9 -23.62 10.39 20.85
CA LEU A 9 -23.47 9.77 19.53
C LEU A 9 -22.10 10.07 18.89
N MET A 10 -21.48 11.21 19.24
CA MET A 10 -20.14 11.59 18.74
C MET A 10 -19.02 10.72 19.33
N SER A 11 -19.20 10.15 20.52
CA SER A 11 -18.22 9.28 21.17
C SER A 11 -18.16 7.87 20.58
N ARG A 12 -19.10 7.51 19.69
CA ARG A 12 -19.13 6.22 18.98
C ARG A 12 -18.49 6.25 17.59
N LEU A 13 -18.38 7.42 16.99
CA LEU A 13 -17.83 7.58 15.63
C LEU A 13 -16.32 7.82 15.63
N PHE A 14 -15.74 8.25 16.76
CA PHE A 14 -14.30 8.49 16.90
C PHE A 14 -13.82 7.94 18.25
N PRO A 15 -13.38 6.68 18.34
CA PRO A 15 -12.72 6.20 19.54
C PRO A 15 -11.40 6.96 19.72
N PRO A 16 -11.09 7.49 20.91
CA PRO A 16 -9.78 8.07 21.19
C PRO A 16 -8.72 6.96 21.13
N GLU A 17 -7.70 7.16 20.31
CA GLU A 17 -6.52 6.29 20.25
C GLU A 17 -5.74 6.39 21.57
N ASP A 18 -5.73 5.29 22.32
CA ASP A 18 -4.83 5.10 23.45
C ASP A 18 -3.39 4.96 22.95
N ARG A 19 -2.60 6.02 23.16
CA ARG A 19 -1.16 6.04 22.90
C ARG A 19 -0.42 5.63 24.17
N PRO A 20 0.34 4.53 24.21
CA PRO A 20 1.20 4.25 25.36
C PRO A 20 2.47 5.09 25.25
N ALA A 21 2.66 5.98 26.23
CA ALA A 21 3.93 6.65 26.49
C ALA A 21 4.89 5.66 27.17
N GLY A 22 6.03 5.38 26.54
CA GLY A 22 7.03 4.44 27.07
C GLY A 22 8.41 4.54 26.41
N ARG A 23 9.20 5.51 26.88
CA ARG A 23 10.68 5.54 27.03
C ARG A 23 11.65 5.46 25.81
N LEU A 24 12.48 6.51 25.78
CA LEU A 24 13.97 6.58 25.66
C LEU A 24 14.67 6.32 24.30
N SER A 25 15.13 7.43 23.72
CA SER A 25 16.52 7.75 23.33
C SER A 25 17.38 6.66 22.68
N SER A 26 17.65 6.81 21.39
CA SER A 26 19.01 6.70 20.85
C SER A 26 19.12 7.53 19.57
N THR A 27 20.16 8.34 19.53
CA THR A 27 20.80 8.97 18.38
C THR A 27 20.88 8.05 17.17
N GLU A 28 20.62 8.58 15.97
CA GLU A 28 21.53 8.53 14.80
C GLU A 28 20.85 9.07 13.52
N ASP A 29 21.62 9.88 12.80
CA ASP A 29 21.30 10.52 11.51
C ASP A 29 20.95 9.50 10.41
N PRO A 30 20.06 9.83 9.46
CA PRO A 30 20.11 9.24 8.13
C PRO A 30 20.86 10.20 7.18
N SER A 31 22.18 10.25 7.31
CA SER A 31 23.07 10.61 6.21
C SER A 31 23.54 9.34 5.51
N SER A 32 23.26 9.28 4.21
CA SER A 32 23.97 8.47 3.20
C SER A 32 23.87 6.95 3.31
N SER A 33 23.22 6.33 2.31
CA SER A 33 23.78 5.19 1.54
C SER A 33 22.85 4.78 0.40
N THR A 34 22.68 5.65 -0.59
CA THR A 34 22.35 5.24 -1.97
C THR A 34 23.63 4.67 -2.60
N LEU A 35 23.90 3.39 -2.36
CA LEU A 35 24.95 2.64 -3.06
C LEU A 35 24.33 1.37 -3.58
N PHE A 36 23.76 1.44 -4.78
CA PHE A 36 23.69 0.40 -5.83
C PHE A 36 22.71 0.89 -6.91
N SER A 37 23.08 1.97 -7.59
CA SER A 37 22.50 2.39 -8.86
C SER A 37 23.55 3.17 -9.61
N ALA A 38 24.59 2.47 -10.05
CA ALA A 38 25.60 3.00 -10.95
C ALA A 38 25.56 2.20 -12.25
N GLU A 39 25.03 2.88 -13.27
CA GLU A 39 25.52 2.85 -14.64
C GLU A 39 25.55 1.51 -15.39
N LYS A 40 24.43 1.29 -16.08
CA LYS A 40 24.39 0.65 -17.39
C LYS A 40 25.27 1.44 -18.38
N ALA A 41 26.58 1.15 -18.38
CA ALA A 41 27.44 1.53 -19.49
C ALA A 41 27.07 0.68 -20.72
N PRO A 42 26.80 1.28 -21.89
CA PRO A 42 26.72 0.53 -23.12
C PRO A 42 28.15 0.19 -23.53
N PHE A 43 28.65 -0.97 -23.09
CA PHE A 43 29.81 -1.55 -23.75
C PHE A 43 29.38 -1.95 -25.16
N GLY A 44 29.63 -1.03 -26.09
CA GLY A 44 29.58 -1.29 -27.51
C GLY A 44 30.42 -2.53 -27.80
N SER A 45 29.80 -3.47 -28.49
CA SER A 45 30.45 -4.62 -29.09
C SER A 45 31.56 -4.11 -30.02
N SER A 46 32.81 -4.18 -29.56
CA SER A 46 33.97 -3.98 -30.43
C SER A 46 34.42 -5.35 -30.94
N SER A 47 34.10 -5.57 -32.21
CA SER A 47 34.52 -6.68 -33.06
C SER A 47 35.93 -7.18 -32.77
N SER A 48 36.07 -8.47 -32.47
CA SER A 48 37.35 -9.19 -32.32
C SER A 48 38.10 -9.44 -33.64
N ALA A 49 37.90 -8.59 -34.65
CA ALA A 49 38.42 -8.81 -35.99
C ALA A 49 39.77 -8.11 -36.28
N SER A 50 40.23 -7.18 -35.44
CA SER A 50 41.40 -6.34 -35.78
C SER A 50 42.73 -6.75 -35.13
N PHE A 51 42.75 -7.65 -34.15
CA PHE A 51 44.00 -8.00 -33.46
C PHE A 51 44.96 -8.85 -34.31
N GLN A 52 44.42 -9.72 -35.17
CA GLN A 52 45.25 -10.50 -36.10
C GLN A 52 45.83 -9.61 -37.19
N ASP A 53 45.04 -8.71 -37.76
CA ASP A 53 45.47 -7.78 -38.82
C ASP A 53 46.59 -6.85 -38.32
N GLU A 54 46.47 -6.32 -37.10
CA GLU A 54 47.49 -5.45 -36.51
C GLU A 54 48.78 -6.21 -36.12
N SER A 55 48.68 -7.52 -35.84
CA SER A 55 49.84 -8.37 -35.59
C SER A 55 50.59 -8.72 -36.90
N ILE A 56 49.85 -8.98 -37.98
CA ILE A 56 50.38 -9.24 -39.32
C ILE A 56 51.03 -7.96 -39.87
N ARG A 57 50.38 -6.81 -39.70
CA ARG A 57 50.89 -5.49 -40.10
C ARG A 57 52.19 -5.14 -39.38
N ARG A 58 52.28 -5.37 -38.06
CA ARG A 58 53.52 -5.14 -37.30
C ARG A 58 54.65 -6.08 -37.72
N ASN A 59 54.34 -7.34 -38.00
CA ASN A 59 55.33 -8.31 -38.48
C ASN A 59 55.86 -7.93 -39.88
N ASN A 60 54.97 -7.51 -40.78
CA ASN A 60 55.33 -7.01 -42.11
C ASN A 60 56.16 -5.73 -42.06
N LEU A 61 55.88 -4.82 -41.11
CA LEU A 61 56.66 -3.60 -40.92
C LEU A 61 58.09 -3.91 -40.43
N TYR A 62 58.24 -4.85 -39.49
CA TYR A 62 59.55 -5.32 -39.04
C TYR A 62 60.35 -5.96 -40.20
N GLN A 63 59.70 -6.81 -41.01
CA GLN A 63 60.32 -7.39 -42.21
C GLN A 63 60.71 -6.33 -43.24
N ALA A 64 59.87 -5.31 -43.46
CA ALA A 64 60.16 -4.21 -44.36
C ALA A 64 61.34 -3.35 -43.88
N CYS A 65 61.43 -3.05 -42.58
CA CYS A 65 62.59 -2.38 -42.00
C CYS A 65 63.88 -3.19 -42.21
N PHE A 66 63.82 -4.50 -41.97
CA PHE A 66 64.97 -5.41 -42.16
C PHE A 66 65.43 -5.46 -43.63
N ALA A 67 64.48 -5.50 -44.57
CA ALA A 67 64.77 -5.43 -46.01
C ALA A 67 65.37 -4.07 -46.40
N SER A 68 64.91 -2.96 -45.80
CA SER A 68 65.48 -1.61 -46.03
C SER A 68 66.93 -1.48 -45.56
N PHE A 69 67.28 -2.09 -44.42
CA PHE A 69 68.68 -2.16 -43.96
C PHE A 69 69.56 -3.04 -44.86
N SER A 70 68.97 -4.05 -45.51
CA SER A 70 69.67 -4.91 -46.47
C SER A 70 69.86 -4.23 -47.84
N ASN A 71 68.89 -3.42 -48.28
CA ASN A 71 68.93 -2.71 -49.57
C ASN A 71 69.83 -1.47 -49.54
N THR A 72 69.99 -0.81 -48.39
CA THR A 72 70.97 0.28 -48.23
C THR A 72 72.41 -0.20 -48.38
N ALA A 73 72.69 -1.48 -48.09
CA ALA A 73 73.99 -2.10 -48.39
C ALA A 73 74.18 -2.43 -49.89
N ALA A 74 73.10 -2.53 -50.67
CA ALA A 74 73.15 -2.74 -52.12
C ALA A 74 73.28 -1.42 -52.90
N GLN A 75 72.75 -0.31 -52.35
CA GLN A 75 72.80 1.01 -52.99
C GLN A 75 74.11 1.77 -52.76
N ASP A 76 74.89 1.39 -51.73
CA ASP A 76 76.22 1.95 -51.44
C ASP A 76 77.35 1.40 -52.36
N ARG A 77 77.01 0.54 -53.32
CA ARG A 77 77.96 -0.01 -54.31
C ARG A 77 78.21 0.91 -55.53
N LEU A 78 77.67 2.13 -55.54
CA LEU A 78 77.85 3.09 -56.65
C LEU A 78 78.58 4.40 -56.30
N GLN A 79 79.11 4.55 -55.08
CA GLN A 79 80.11 5.59 -54.77
C GLN A 79 81.32 4.97 -54.07
N GLN A 80 82.18 4.40 -54.91
CA GLN A 80 83.47 3.84 -54.54
C GLN A 80 84.47 5.00 -54.33
N ASP A 81 84.51 5.60 -53.13
CA ASP A 81 85.71 6.30 -52.64
C ASP A 81 85.72 6.48 -51.10
N ARG A 82 85.79 5.36 -50.37
CA ARG A 82 86.37 5.22 -49.00
C ARG A 82 86.49 3.73 -48.68
N ALA A 83 87.36 3.05 -49.42
CA ALA A 83 87.72 1.67 -49.15
C ALA A 83 88.65 1.64 -47.91
N VAL A 84 88.14 1.13 -46.79
CA VAL A 84 88.82 0.46 -45.65
C VAL A 84 87.88 0.41 -44.43
N GLU A 85 86.88 1.29 -44.34
CA GLU A 85 85.97 1.36 -43.17
C GLU A 85 84.68 0.52 -43.33
N GLY A 86 84.31 0.16 -44.56
CA GLY A 86 83.08 -0.58 -44.89
C GLY A 86 83.07 -2.08 -44.58
N ASP A 87 84.24 -2.71 -44.43
CA ASP A 87 84.36 -4.18 -44.30
C ASP A 87 84.38 -4.68 -42.84
N ILE A 88 84.67 -3.79 -41.88
CA ILE A 88 84.59 -4.07 -40.44
C ILE A 88 83.16 -3.82 -39.92
N LEU A 89 82.41 -2.92 -40.58
CA LEU A 89 81.03 -2.59 -40.21
C LEU A 89 80.01 -3.66 -40.61
N THR A 90 80.28 -4.46 -41.64
CA THR A 90 79.40 -5.54 -42.11
C THR A 90 79.23 -6.68 -41.09
N PRO A 91 80.29 -7.26 -40.48
CA PRO A 91 80.14 -8.26 -39.43
C PRO A 91 79.50 -7.69 -38.16
N LEU A 92 79.76 -6.42 -37.82
CA LEU A 92 79.09 -5.75 -36.69
C LEU A 92 77.58 -5.60 -36.92
N LYS A 93 77.17 -5.15 -38.11
CA LYS A 93 75.75 -5.04 -38.49
C LYS A 93 75.06 -6.40 -38.45
N LYS A 94 75.75 -7.45 -38.91
CA LYS A 94 75.24 -8.83 -38.86
C LYS A 94 75.06 -9.32 -37.42
N ALA A 95 76.07 -9.13 -36.56
CA ALA A 95 75.99 -9.49 -35.14
C ALA A 95 74.86 -8.74 -34.43
N PHE A 96 74.69 -7.44 -34.69
CA PHE A 96 73.57 -6.66 -34.15
C PHE A 96 72.20 -7.17 -34.63
N ALA A 97 72.09 -7.57 -35.90
CA ALA A 97 70.86 -8.11 -36.45
C ALA A 97 70.52 -9.48 -35.85
N GLU A 98 71.51 -10.36 -35.69
CA GLU A 98 71.35 -11.67 -35.05
C GLU A 98 70.94 -11.52 -33.58
N GLU A 99 71.64 -10.69 -32.81
CA GLU A 99 71.30 -10.39 -31.41
C GLU A 99 69.90 -9.78 -31.28
N ALA A 100 69.51 -8.88 -32.20
CA ALA A 100 68.18 -8.29 -32.21
C ALA A 100 67.08 -9.33 -32.49
N VAL A 101 67.33 -10.29 -33.39
CA VAL A 101 66.39 -11.39 -33.68
C VAL A 101 66.28 -12.33 -32.49
N GLU A 102 67.39 -12.68 -31.84
CA GLU A 102 67.40 -13.52 -30.64
C GLU A 102 66.65 -12.84 -29.49
N LEU A 103 66.93 -11.55 -29.23
CA LEU A 103 66.23 -10.77 -28.22
C LEU A 103 64.73 -10.65 -28.51
N HIS A 104 64.35 -10.39 -29.76
CA HIS A 104 62.96 -10.29 -30.18
C HIS A 104 62.23 -11.64 -29.99
N THR A 105 62.87 -12.74 -30.39
CA THR A 105 62.31 -14.09 -30.25
C THR A 105 62.18 -14.48 -28.78
N SER A 106 63.20 -14.21 -27.98
CA SER A 106 63.19 -14.43 -26.52
C SER A 106 62.09 -13.64 -25.83
N THR A 107 61.93 -12.36 -26.17
CA THR A 107 60.88 -11.50 -25.61
C THR A 107 59.48 -11.97 -26.03
N ARG A 108 59.30 -12.37 -27.29
CA ARG A 108 58.03 -12.92 -27.78
C ARG A 108 57.67 -14.21 -27.05
N ASN A 109 58.63 -15.12 -26.86
CA ASN A 109 58.40 -16.39 -26.19
C ASN A 109 58.02 -16.18 -24.71
N LYS A 110 58.74 -15.31 -23.99
CA LYS A 110 58.39 -14.95 -22.60
C LYS A 110 57.02 -14.29 -22.50
N LEU A 111 56.64 -13.47 -23.48
CA LEU A 111 55.31 -12.84 -23.51
C LEU A 111 54.20 -13.88 -23.71
N LEU A 112 54.42 -14.86 -24.60
CA LEU A 112 53.49 -15.96 -24.83
C LEU A 112 53.34 -16.85 -23.58
N GLU A 113 54.45 -17.20 -22.92
CA GLU A 113 54.45 -17.94 -21.67
C GLU A 113 53.69 -17.18 -20.57
N ALA A 114 53.95 -15.88 -20.41
CA ALA A 114 53.24 -15.05 -19.44
C ALA A 114 51.74 -14.95 -19.75
N GLN A 115 51.37 -14.85 -21.03
CA GLN A 115 49.97 -14.84 -21.44
C GLN A 115 49.28 -16.17 -21.15
N GLN A 116 49.98 -17.29 -21.38
CA GLN A 116 49.47 -18.63 -21.07
C GLN A 116 49.29 -18.82 -19.56
N ASP A 117 50.25 -18.39 -18.74
CA ASP A 117 50.15 -18.43 -17.27
C ASP A 117 48.99 -17.57 -16.75
N ILE A 118 48.83 -16.35 -17.26
CA ILE A 118 47.71 -15.46 -16.91
C ILE A 118 46.38 -16.12 -17.25
N ASN A 119 46.24 -16.68 -18.46
CA ASN A 119 45.02 -17.34 -18.88
C ASN A 119 44.70 -18.58 -18.03
N SER A 120 45.73 -19.34 -17.63
CA SER A 120 45.56 -20.47 -16.71
C SER A 120 45.00 -20.00 -15.36
N LYS A 121 45.57 -18.93 -14.79
CA LYS A 121 45.11 -18.38 -13.51
C LYS A 121 43.70 -17.80 -13.57
N ILE A 122 43.33 -17.18 -14.70
CA ILE A 122 41.95 -16.70 -14.92
C ILE A 122 40.99 -17.88 -14.90
N PHE A 123 41.32 -18.96 -15.60
CA PHE A 123 40.49 -20.17 -15.63
C PHE A 123 40.36 -20.83 -14.25
N ASP A 124 41.45 -20.94 -13.50
CA ASP A 124 41.44 -21.47 -12.13
C ASP A 124 40.56 -20.60 -11.21
N PHE A 125 40.66 -19.27 -11.34
CA PHE A 125 39.84 -18.33 -10.58
C PHE A 125 38.35 -18.42 -10.93
N GLU A 126 38.00 -18.54 -12.21
CA GLU A 126 36.62 -18.73 -12.66
C GLU A 126 36.03 -20.03 -12.10
N THR A 127 36.79 -21.13 -12.18
CA THR A 127 36.40 -22.43 -11.64
C THR A 127 36.17 -22.36 -10.13
N LEU A 128 37.09 -21.75 -9.39
CA LEU A 128 36.96 -21.56 -7.94
C LEU A 128 35.74 -20.71 -7.59
N THR A 129 35.54 -19.60 -8.30
CA THR A 129 34.41 -18.68 -8.05
C THR A 129 33.09 -19.39 -8.28
N SER A 130 32.97 -20.13 -9.39
CA SER A 130 31.77 -20.93 -9.69
C SER A 130 31.47 -21.96 -8.60
N SER A 131 32.50 -22.67 -8.11
CA SER A 131 32.35 -23.63 -7.02
C SER A 131 31.88 -22.97 -5.71
N ILE A 132 32.41 -21.78 -5.38
CA ILE A 132 32.01 -21.04 -4.18
C ILE A 132 30.57 -20.58 -4.30
N THR A 133 30.17 -20.01 -5.44
CA THR A 133 28.80 -19.56 -5.66
C THR A 133 27.80 -20.71 -5.52
N SER A 134 28.08 -21.87 -6.12
CA SER A 134 27.25 -23.06 -5.95
C SER A 134 27.14 -23.49 -4.50
N ALA A 135 28.24 -23.49 -3.75
CA ALA A 135 28.23 -23.85 -2.34
C ALA A 135 27.43 -22.86 -1.48
N VAL A 136 27.50 -21.56 -1.79
CA VAL A 136 26.71 -20.52 -1.12
C VAL A 136 25.22 -20.72 -1.40
N ASP A 137 24.83 -21.01 -2.63
CA ASP A 137 23.44 -21.29 -3.01
C ASP A 137 22.92 -22.54 -2.28
N ASP A 138 23.72 -23.61 -2.21
CA ASP A 138 23.37 -24.84 -1.47
C ASP A 138 23.22 -24.57 0.03
N ILE A 139 24.12 -23.80 0.63
CA ILE A 139 24.04 -23.41 2.04
C ILE A 139 22.81 -22.55 2.29
N TYR A 140 22.53 -21.58 1.42
CA TYR A 140 21.35 -20.72 1.52
C TYR A 140 20.07 -21.55 1.43
N ALA A 141 19.96 -22.47 0.48
CA ALA A 141 18.80 -23.35 0.36
C ALA A 141 18.63 -24.23 1.62
N ASN A 142 19.71 -24.81 2.13
CA ASN A 142 19.69 -25.67 3.32
C ASN A 142 19.43 -24.92 4.63
N LEU A 143 19.79 -23.65 4.73
CA LEU A 143 19.50 -22.84 5.92
C LEU A 143 18.14 -22.16 5.83
N SER A 144 17.83 -21.53 4.71
CA SER A 144 16.63 -20.70 4.54
C SER A 144 15.35 -21.54 4.56
N TYR A 145 15.33 -22.72 3.93
CA TYR A 145 14.11 -23.53 3.85
C TYR A 145 13.70 -24.12 5.21
N PRO A 146 14.57 -24.76 6.00
CA PRO A 146 14.20 -25.26 7.32
C PRO A 146 13.92 -24.13 8.31
N THR A 147 14.66 -23.02 8.26
CA THR A 147 14.41 -21.89 9.16
C THR A 147 13.09 -21.21 8.83
N SER A 148 12.78 -20.95 7.55
CA SER A 148 11.46 -20.41 7.15
C SER A 148 10.32 -21.36 7.48
N ALA A 149 10.47 -22.67 7.26
CA ALA A 149 9.47 -23.67 7.65
C ALA A 149 9.28 -23.71 9.18
N SER A 150 10.36 -23.65 9.96
CA SER A 150 10.30 -23.65 11.43
C SER A 150 9.70 -22.35 11.99
N LEU A 151 9.99 -21.20 11.39
CA LEU A 151 9.37 -19.91 11.71
C LEU A 151 7.86 -19.92 11.41
N CYS A 152 7.45 -20.58 10.34
CA CYS A 152 6.03 -20.72 9.99
C CYS A 152 5.26 -21.70 10.90
N SER A 153 5.96 -22.62 11.56
CA SER A 153 5.36 -23.72 12.34
C SER A 153 5.47 -23.53 13.85
N SER A 154 6.11 -22.46 14.33
CA SER A 154 6.24 -22.18 15.76
C SER A 154 5.12 -21.24 16.22
N ASP A 155 4.51 -21.59 17.34
CA ASP A 155 3.38 -20.88 17.95
C ASP A 155 3.72 -19.46 18.44
N ASN A 156 5.00 -19.10 18.47
CA ASN A 156 5.50 -17.81 18.96
C ASN A 156 5.86 -16.81 17.83
N PHE A 157 5.61 -17.16 16.57
CA PHE A 157 5.95 -16.31 15.41
C PHE A 157 4.70 -15.78 14.69
N PRO A 158 4.85 -14.78 13.79
CA PRO A 158 3.73 -14.08 13.18
C PRO A 158 2.68 -14.95 12.46
N SER A 159 3.02 -16.18 12.03
CA SER A 159 2.04 -17.07 11.38
C SER A 159 0.94 -17.55 12.34
N ALA A 160 1.28 -17.81 13.61
CA ALA A 160 0.31 -18.14 14.64
C ALA A 160 -0.61 -16.94 14.95
N THR A 161 -0.04 -15.73 14.93
CA THR A 161 -0.78 -14.46 15.03
C THR A 161 -1.71 -14.24 13.83
N VAL A 162 -1.26 -14.54 12.60
CA VAL A 162 -2.11 -14.45 11.40
C VAL A 162 -3.22 -15.50 11.43
N ALA A 163 -2.92 -16.74 11.81
CA ALA A 163 -3.90 -17.81 11.91
C ALA A 163 -5.00 -17.48 12.95
N THR A 164 -4.60 -16.93 14.11
CA THR A 164 -5.54 -16.48 15.14
C THR A 164 -6.38 -15.28 14.68
N HIS A 165 -5.78 -14.30 14.00
CA HIS A 165 -6.54 -13.19 13.40
C HIS A 165 -7.52 -13.68 12.32
N LEU A 166 -7.12 -14.60 11.46
CA LEU A 166 -8.00 -15.19 10.44
C LEU A 166 -9.13 -16.01 11.06
N ALA A 167 -8.84 -16.78 12.11
CA ALA A 167 -9.86 -17.51 12.85
C ALA A 167 -10.87 -16.57 13.52
N SER A 168 -10.38 -15.48 14.13
CA SER A 168 -11.22 -14.43 14.72
C SER A 168 -12.08 -13.73 13.67
N ALA A 169 -11.50 -13.33 12.53
CA ALA A 169 -12.23 -12.71 11.43
C ALA A 169 -13.32 -13.65 10.88
N LYS A 170 -13.03 -14.95 10.75
CA LYS A 170 -14.02 -15.94 10.35
C LYS A 170 -15.16 -16.06 11.35
N ALA A 171 -14.86 -16.08 12.66
CA ALA A 171 -15.88 -16.13 13.69
C ALA A 171 -16.78 -14.87 13.67
N GLN A 172 -16.18 -13.69 13.49
CA GLN A 172 -16.93 -12.43 13.34
C GLN A 172 -17.83 -12.42 12.11
N LEU A 173 -17.36 -13.01 10.99
CA LEU A 173 -18.15 -13.10 9.76
C LEU A 173 -19.36 -14.03 9.93
N GLU A 174 -19.19 -15.18 10.58
CA GLU A 174 -20.32 -16.08 10.87
C GLU A 174 -21.33 -15.45 11.83
N GLU A 175 -20.85 -14.71 12.85
CA GLU A 175 -21.73 -13.98 13.76
C GLU A 175 -22.50 -12.86 13.04
N ALA A 176 -21.84 -12.07 12.20
CA ALA A 176 -22.49 -11.03 11.39
C ALA A 176 -23.53 -11.63 10.43
N LYS A 177 -23.24 -12.79 9.84
CA LYS A 177 -24.18 -13.51 8.98
C LYS A 177 -25.42 -13.96 9.75
N LYS A 178 -25.24 -14.49 10.96
CA LYS A 178 -26.36 -14.86 11.84
C LYS A 178 -27.22 -13.65 12.17
N GLN A 179 -26.62 -12.53 12.57
CA GLN A 179 -27.34 -11.29 12.87
C GLN A 179 -28.14 -10.78 11.67
N LEU A 180 -27.61 -10.95 10.44
CA LEU A 180 -28.32 -10.55 9.22
C LEU A 180 -29.57 -11.43 9.00
N CYS A 181 -29.47 -12.74 9.23
CA CYS A 181 -30.62 -13.64 9.18
C CYS A 181 -31.69 -13.26 10.21
N ASP A 182 -31.29 -13.04 11.47
CA ASP A 182 -32.21 -12.63 12.54
C ASP A 182 -32.95 -11.32 12.17
N LEU A 183 -32.22 -10.35 11.62
CA LEU A 183 -32.80 -9.06 11.20
C LEU A 183 -33.73 -9.19 9.99
N GLN A 184 -33.44 -10.13 9.09
CA GLN A 184 -34.32 -10.44 7.96
C GLN A 184 -35.64 -11.03 8.46
N ASP A 185 -35.60 -11.98 9.39
CA ASP A 185 -36.80 -12.59 9.98
C ASP A 185 -37.66 -11.53 10.69
N GLU A 186 -37.05 -10.65 11.49
CA GLU A 186 -37.73 -9.53 12.13
C GLU A 186 -38.38 -8.57 11.12
N TRP A 187 -37.70 -8.30 10.01
CA TRP A 187 -38.25 -7.46 8.95
C TRP A 187 -39.46 -8.11 8.27
N GLU A 188 -39.39 -9.40 7.96
CA GLU A 188 -40.50 -10.15 7.36
C GLU A 188 -41.73 -10.20 8.29
N ASP A 189 -41.51 -10.36 9.58
CA ASP A 189 -42.58 -10.32 10.60
C ASP A 189 -43.21 -8.94 10.71
N ASN A 190 -42.41 -7.87 10.71
CA ASN A 190 -42.92 -6.50 10.69
C ASN A 190 -43.76 -6.21 9.45
N VAL A 191 -43.31 -6.64 8.27
CA VAL A 191 -44.07 -6.50 7.01
C VAL A 191 -45.40 -7.27 7.08
N ARG A 192 -45.40 -8.46 7.70
CA ARG A 192 -46.61 -9.26 7.91
C ARG A 192 -47.59 -8.57 8.85
N LEU A 193 -47.09 -8.04 9.97
CA LEU A 193 -47.87 -7.30 10.96
C LEU A 193 -48.48 -6.04 10.35
N GLU A 194 -47.68 -5.25 9.65
CA GLU A 194 -48.13 -4.03 8.97
C GLU A 194 -49.25 -4.35 7.96
N ARG A 195 -49.09 -5.42 7.17
CA ARG A 195 -50.12 -5.87 6.23
C ARG A 195 -51.40 -6.29 6.94
N GLY A 196 -51.30 -6.91 8.12
CA GLY A 196 -52.43 -7.23 8.99
C GLY A 196 -53.18 -5.98 9.44
N LEU A 197 -52.45 -5.03 10.03
CA LEU A 197 -53.01 -3.75 10.50
C LEU A 197 -53.66 -2.95 9.39
N ARG A 198 -53.05 -2.89 8.19
CA ARG A 198 -53.66 -2.21 7.03
C ARG A 198 -54.97 -2.86 6.60
N LYS A 199 -55.08 -4.19 6.67
CA LYS A 199 -56.34 -4.91 6.36
C LYS A 199 -57.39 -4.65 7.43
N GLU A 200 -57.02 -4.68 8.70
CA GLU A 200 -57.92 -4.36 9.82
C GLU A 200 -58.45 -2.94 9.70
N LEU A 201 -57.58 -1.96 9.45
CA LEU A 201 -57.98 -0.56 9.24
C LEU A 201 -58.95 -0.42 8.06
N ALA A 202 -58.65 -1.04 6.92
CA ALA A 202 -59.54 -1.03 5.75
C ALA A 202 -60.89 -1.74 6.02
N SER A 203 -60.92 -2.71 6.93
CA SER A 203 -62.16 -3.38 7.34
C SER A 203 -62.97 -2.54 8.35
N ALA A 204 -62.30 -1.82 9.24
CA ALA A 204 -62.91 -0.89 10.20
C ALA A 204 -63.47 0.35 9.51
N GLU A 205 -62.80 0.86 8.47
CA GLU A 205 -63.28 1.98 7.65
C GLU A 205 -64.51 1.61 6.81
N LYS A 206 -64.64 0.32 6.45
CA LYS A 206 -65.84 -0.24 5.79
C LYS A 206 -66.95 -0.63 6.78
N ALA A 207 -66.65 -0.70 8.08
CA ALA A 207 -67.68 -0.86 9.09
C ALA A 207 -68.51 0.44 9.11
N PRO A 208 -69.85 0.38 9.07
CA PRO A 208 -70.64 1.59 9.03
C PRO A 208 -70.35 2.40 10.29
N TRP A 209 -69.86 3.63 10.14
CA TRP A 209 -69.91 4.70 11.15
C TRP A 209 -71.36 5.06 11.58
N ASN A 210 -72.30 4.12 11.50
CA ASN A 210 -73.72 4.30 11.77
C ASN A 210 -74.14 3.80 13.15
N ALA A 211 -73.30 3.06 13.88
CA ALA A 211 -73.69 2.60 15.23
C ALA A 211 -73.70 3.74 16.26
N ASP A 212 -72.79 4.70 16.13
CA ASP A 212 -72.65 5.82 17.07
C ASP A 212 -73.34 7.12 16.60
N HIS A 213 -73.76 7.19 15.33
CA HIS A 213 -74.45 8.37 14.81
C HIS A 213 -75.78 8.68 15.53
N PRO A 214 -76.68 7.71 15.79
CA PRO A 214 -77.91 8.00 16.54
C PRO A 214 -77.65 8.40 17.99
N ARG A 215 -76.64 7.81 18.65
CA ARG A 215 -76.22 8.19 20.01
C ARG A 215 -75.62 9.59 20.06
N MET A 216 -74.83 9.96 19.06
CA MET A 216 -74.25 11.30 18.92
C MET A 216 -75.33 12.36 18.67
N ILE A 217 -76.35 12.03 17.87
CA ILE A 217 -77.50 12.91 17.63
C ILE A 217 -78.31 13.09 18.92
N GLU A 218 -78.60 12.00 19.65
CA GLU A 218 -79.31 12.08 20.93
C GLU A 218 -78.53 12.90 21.97
N LEU A 219 -77.22 12.69 22.08
CA LEU A 219 -76.36 13.46 22.98
C LEU A 219 -76.38 14.95 22.65
N LYS A 220 -76.29 15.29 21.35
CA LYS A 220 -76.33 16.68 20.90
C LYS A 220 -77.67 17.35 21.26
N GLU A 221 -78.77 16.62 21.14
CA GLU A 221 -80.09 17.15 21.48
C GLU A 221 -80.27 17.32 23.00
N ARG A 222 -79.78 16.37 23.80
CA ARG A 222 -79.74 16.52 25.26
C ARG A 222 -78.91 17.72 25.72
N ILE A 223 -77.77 17.96 25.07
CA ILE A 223 -76.93 19.14 25.39
C ILE A 223 -77.67 20.44 25.07
N LYS A 224 -78.35 20.52 23.92
CA LYS A 224 -79.14 21.71 23.59
C LYS A 224 -80.28 21.94 24.58
N GLN A 225 -81.00 20.88 24.97
CA GLN A 225 -82.07 20.99 25.94
C GLN A 225 -81.54 21.48 27.28
N LEU A 226 -80.42 20.92 27.76
CA LEU A 226 -79.78 21.34 29.00
C LEU A 226 -79.34 22.82 28.96
N VAL A 227 -78.83 23.28 27.82
CA VAL A 227 -78.46 24.69 27.66
C VAL A 227 -79.71 25.57 27.74
N LEU A 228 -80.79 25.20 27.07
CA LEU A 228 -82.04 25.96 27.07
C LEU A 228 -82.68 26.01 28.47
N ASP A 229 -82.74 24.88 29.16
CA ASP A 229 -83.28 24.78 30.53
C ASP A 229 -82.45 25.64 31.51
N ASN A 230 -81.12 25.61 31.39
CA ASN A 230 -80.25 26.44 32.23
C ASN A 230 -80.39 27.94 31.92
N THR A 231 -80.54 28.32 30.65
CA THR A 231 -80.77 29.72 30.28
C THR A 231 -82.10 30.21 30.85
N GLN A 232 -83.17 29.42 30.73
CA GLN A 232 -84.46 29.77 31.29
C GLN A 232 -84.40 29.91 32.83
N ALA A 233 -83.72 28.98 33.52
CA ALA A 233 -83.55 29.07 34.96
C ALA A 233 -82.76 30.32 35.39
N LEU A 234 -81.77 30.76 34.60
CA LEU A 234 -81.04 32.00 34.85
C LEU A 234 -81.93 33.24 34.66
N ASP A 235 -82.78 33.24 33.62
CA ASP A 235 -83.73 34.33 33.38
C ASP A 235 -84.74 34.45 34.53
N GLU A 236 -85.26 33.33 35.03
CA GLU A 236 -86.17 33.29 36.19
C GLU A 236 -85.50 33.83 37.48
N ILE A 237 -84.22 33.50 37.70
CA ILE A 237 -83.44 34.03 38.83
C ILE A 237 -83.23 35.54 38.67
N GLU A 238 -82.92 36.02 37.47
CA GLU A 238 -82.71 37.44 37.21
C GLU A 238 -84.00 38.25 37.45
N ASP A 239 -85.15 37.73 37.02
CA ASP A 239 -86.44 38.38 37.23
C ASP A 239 -86.82 38.41 38.72
N THR A 240 -86.62 37.31 39.45
CA THR A 240 -86.82 37.27 40.90
C THR A 240 -85.91 38.28 41.62
N TYR A 241 -84.64 38.36 41.22
CA TYR A 241 -83.70 39.33 41.80
C TYR A 241 -84.13 40.79 41.52
N LYS A 242 -84.62 41.09 40.31
CA LYS A 242 -85.16 42.42 39.99
C LYS A 242 -86.37 42.76 40.86
N GLU A 243 -87.28 41.81 41.07
CA GLU A 243 -88.45 42.00 41.95
C GLU A 243 -88.03 42.26 43.39
N GLU A 244 -87.09 41.47 43.94
CA GLU A 244 -86.56 41.67 45.30
C GLU A 244 -85.88 43.03 45.47
N VAL A 245 -85.06 43.45 44.52
CA VAL A 245 -84.42 44.78 44.54
C VAL A 245 -85.47 45.90 44.50
N GLN A 246 -86.53 45.75 43.71
CA GLN A 246 -87.62 46.73 43.68
C GLN A 246 -88.39 46.76 45.00
N ALA A 247 -88.69 45.59 45.57
CA ALA A 247 -89.38 45.48 46.86
C ALA A 247 -88.55 46.13 47.99
N GLU A 248 -87.24 45.85 48.06
CA GLU A 248 -86.36 46.43 49.07
C GLU A 248 -86.20 47.94 48.87
N ARG A 249 -86.12 48.43 47.63
CA ARG A 249 -86.12 49.86 47.33
C ARG A 249 -87.40 50.55 47.83
N MET A 250 -88.57 49.93 47.61
CA MET A 250 -89.85 50.46 48.11
C MET A 250 -89.87 50.47 49.64
N LYS A 251 -89.38 49.41 50.29
CA LYS A 251 -89.27 49.32 51.75
C LYS A 251 -88.37 50.39 52.35
N ILE A 252 -87.21 50.66 51.75
CA ILE A 252 -86.31 51.75 52.17
C ILE A 252 -86.99 53.11 52.01
N MET A 253 -87.67 53.35 50.89
CA MET A 253 -88.40 54.60 50.65
C MET A 253 -89.51 54.81 51.68
N GLN A 254 -90.23 53.75 52.05
CA GLN A 254 -91.27 53.79 53.08
C GLN A 254 -90.69 54.07 54.47
N ALA A 255 -89.59 53.41 54.83
CA ALA A 255 -88.89 53.66 56.10
C ALA A 255 -88.24 55.06 56.21
N MET A 256 -88.07 55.79 55.10
CA MET A 256 -87.62 57.18 55.08
C MET A 256 -88.78 58.20 55.19
N LEU A 257 -90.00 57.78 54.92
CA LEU A 257 -91.21 58.63 54.98
C LEU A 257 -91.91 58.55 56.35
N ASP A 258 -91.61 57.52 57.14
CA ASP A 258 -92.00 57.35 58.56
C ASP A 258 -90.98 58.01 59.51
#